data_AF-A0A366ZHG3-F1
#
_entry.id   AF-A0A366ZHG3-F1
#
_cell.length_a   1.000
_cell.length_b   1.000
_cell.length_c   1.000
_cell.angle_alpha   90.00
_cell.angle_beta   90.00
_cell.angle_gamma   90.00
#
_symmetry.space_group_name_H-M   'P 1'
#
loop_
_entity.id
_entity.type
_entity.pdbx_description
1 polymer ?
#
loop_
_entity_poly.entity_id
_entity_poly.type
_entity_poly.pdbx_seq_one_letter_code
_entity_poly.pdbx_strand_id
1 'polypeptide(L)'
;MTAPPAVGTVHVVDPSPLNWLFITWNTMEEPIRIDEAGRTVYALAESSQWLDDRTLELKLRRGVRFQDGEHCTAHSIKQNFDEMQRWAAPHPPGTWLNFPAPESTAEVVDEHTVRFSLPGPDGLAMGEFRGFHIASSAFWNGKDAPGFGYEEFGSGEGHW
;
A
#
# COMPACT_ATOMS: atom_id res chain seq x y z
N MET A 1 13.95 26.06 -8.01
CA MET A 1 15.11 25.28 -7.53
C MET A 1 14.64 23.85 -7.30
N THR A 2 15.21 22.87 -8.00
CA THR A 2 14.97 21.44 -7.76
C THR A 2 15.79 20.97 -6.56
N ALA A 3 15.20 20.15 -5.69
CA ALA A 3 15.91 19.58 -4.55
C ALA A 3 17.07 18.68 -5.05
N PRO A 4 18.23 18.69 -4.37
CA PRO A 4 19.32 17.78 -4.70
C PRO A 4 18.88 16.31 -4.51
N PRO A 5 19.44 15.36 -5.27
CA PRO A 5 19.15 13.94 -5.10
C PRO A 5 19.57 13.48 -3.69
N ALA A 6 18.77 12.59 -3.09
CA ALA A 6 19.10 12.00 -1.80
C ALA A 6 20.44 11.23 -1.90
N VAL A 7 21.35 11.48 -0.95
CA VAL A 7 22.66 10.81 -0.89
C VAL A 7 22.78 10.14 0.48
N GLY A 8 22.84 8.80 0.49
CA GLY A 8 23.08 7.98 1.68
C GLY A 8 21.91 7.09 2.09
N THR A 9 22.21 6.09 2.93
CA THR A 9 21.24 5.15 3.52
C THR A 9 21.06 5.47 4.99
N VAL A 10 19.81 5.61 5.45
CA VAL A 10 19.49 5.74 6.89
C VAL A 10 19.12 4.35 7.43
N HIS A 11 19.92 3.82 8.34
CA HIS A 11 19.62 2.58 9.05
C HIS A 11 18.86 2.91 10.35
N VAL A 12 17.55 2.71 10.35
CA VAL A 12 16.70 2.88 11.54
C VAL A 12 16.66 1.55 12.29
N VAL A 13 17.12 1.53 13.54
CA VAL A 13 17.03 0.36 14.43
C VAL A 13 16.06 0.69 15.57
N ASP A 14 14.90 0.05 15.54
CA ASP A 14 13.89 0.12 16.60
C ASP A 14 13.64 -1.31 17.12
N PRO A 15 13.87 -1.59 18.42
CA PRO A 15 13.71 -2.93 18.98
C PRO A 15 12.25 -3.31 19.28
N SER A 16 11.28 -2.42 19.04
CA SER A 16 9.86 -2.71 19.27
C SER A 16 9.35 -3.80 18.32
N PRO A 17 8.56 -4.78 18.81
CA PRO A 17 7.90 -5.76 17.93
C PRO A 17 6.83 -5.14 17.01
N LEU A 18 6.47 -3.87 17.25
CA LEU A 18 5.54 -3.08 16.42
C LEU A 18 6.26 -2.00 15.61
N ASN A 19 7.59 -2.00 15.60
CA ASN A 19 8.40 -0.99 14.91
C ASN A 19 8.03 -0.82 13.43
N TRP A 20 7.75 -1.92 12.75
CA TRP A 20 7.44 -1.97 11.33
C TRP A 20 6.21 -1.11 11.01
N LEU A 21 5.20 -1.10 11.89
CA LEU A 21 3.99 -0.30 11.73
C LEU A 21 4.33 1.20 11.78
N PHE A 22 5.22 1.60 12.70
CA PHE A 22 5.66 2.99 12.78
C PHE A 22 6.56 3.36 11.61
N ILE A 23 7.41 2.45 11.14
CA ILE A 23 8.25 2.67 9.96
C ILE A 23 7.36 2.87 8.73
N THR A 24 6.41 1.97 8.45
CA THR A 24 5.52 2.10 7.29
C THR A 24 4.65 3.35 7.40
N TRP A 25 4.11 3.67 8.58
CA TRP A 25 3.32 4.88 8.79
C TRP A 25 4.10 6.16 8.48
N ASN A 26 5.41 6.20 8.79
CA ASN A 26 6.24 7.38 8.59
C ASN A 26 6.97 7.43 7.23
N THR A 27 7.06 6.30 6.52
CA THR A 27 7.86 6.20 5.27
C THR A 27 7.02 5.87 4.04
N MET A 28 5.79 5.41 4.21
CA MET A 28 4.88 5.03 3.14
C MET A 28 3.53 5.75 3.29
N GLU A 29 2.75 5.71 2.22
CA GLU A 29 1.44 6.35 2.15
C GLU A 29 0.41 5.34 1.61
N GLU A 30 -0.83 5.42 2.10
CA GLU A 30 -1.97 4.66 1.59
C GLU A 30 -2.75 5.45 0.53
N PRO A 31 -3.58 4.80 -0.31
CA PRO A 31 -4.53 5.53 -1.16
C PRO A 31 -5.52 6.35 -0.34
N ILE A 32 -6.04 5.74 0.74
CA ILE A 32 -7.01 6.30 1.67
C ILE A 32 -6.53 5.95 3.08
N ARG A 33 -6.61 6.92 3.99
CA ARG A 33 -6.19 6.82 5.38
C ARG A 33 -7.38 6.93 6.33
N ILE A 34 -7.15 6.45 7.56
CA ILE A 34 -7.96 6.81 8.71
C ILE A 34 -7.15 7.80 9.54
N ASP A 35 -7.67 9.01 9.73
CA ASP A 35 -7.00 10.05 10.52
C ASP A 35 -7.11 9.79 12.03
N GLU A 36 -6.44 10.62 12.84
CA GLU A 36 -6.43 10.52 14.30
C GLU A 36 -7.82 10.61 14.94
N ALA A 37 -8.79 11.21 14.25
CA ALA A 37 -10.19 11.30 14.69
C ALA A 37 -11.04 10.11 14.23
N GLY A 38 -10.44 9.11 13.57
CA GLY A 38 -11.13 7.94 13.05
C GLY A 38 -11.88 8.19 11.74
N ARG A 39 -11.59 9.28 11.02
CA ARG A 39 -12.28 9.64 9.78
C ARG A 39 -11.52 9.13 8.57
N THR A 40 -12.25 8.65 7.58
CA THR A 40 -11.69 8.31 6.27
C THR A 40 -11.28 9.59 5.53
N VAL A 41 -10.01 9.67 5.12
CA VAL A 41 -9.44 10.80 4.39
C VAL A 41 -8.63 10.32 3.19
N TYR A 42 -8.59 11.13 2.12
CA TYR A 42 -7.82 10.80 0.92
C TYR A 42 -6.34 11.17 1.06
N ALA A 43 -5.48 10.25 0.65
CA ALA A 43 -4.03 10.34 0.74
C ALA A 43 -3.41 10.32 -0.66
N LEU A 44 -2.92 9.19 -1.18
CA LEU A 44 -2.46 9.11 -2.58
C LEU A 44 -3.63 9.26 -3.57
N ALA A 45 -4.84 8.87 -3.17
CA ALA A 45 -6.05 9.19 -3.91
C ALA A 45 -6.45 10.66 -3.70
N GLU A 46 -7.22 11.21 -4.63
CA GLU A 46 -7.88 12.51 -4.49
C GLU A 46 -9.42 12.38 -4.47
N SER A 47 -9.96 11.27 -4.97
CA SER A 47 -11.38 10.95 -4.90
C SER A 47 -11.64 9.45 -5.10
N SER A 48 -12.80 9.00 -4.67
CA SER A 48 -13.34 7.68 -5.00
C SER A 48 -14.80 7.78 -5.46
N GLN A 49 -15.23 6.78 -6.23
CA GLN A 49 -16.63 6.58 -6.58
C GLN A 49 -16.96 5.10 -6.73
N TRP A 50 -18.13 4.69 -6.24
CA TRP A 50 -18.71 3.39 -6.57
C TRP A 50 -19.35 3.48 -7.96
N LEU A 51 -18.94 2.58 -8.85
CA LEU A 51 -19.52 2.47 -10.21
C LEU A 51 -20.75 1.56 -10.22
N ASP A 52 -20.77 0.60 -9.30
CA ASP A 52 -21.85 -0.33 -9.00
C ASP A 52 -21.66 -0.84 -7.55
N ASP A 53 -22.43 -1.85 -7.14
CA ASP A 53 -22.40 -2.37 -5.77
C ASP A 53 -21.08 -3.09 -5.40
N ARG A 54 -20.16 -3.32 -6.34
CA ARG A 54 -18.93 -4.11 -6.14
C ARG A 54 -17.67 -3.51 -6.76
N THR A 55 -17.79 -2.40 -7.49
CA THR A 55 -16.66 -1.78 -8.18
C THR A 55 -16.39 -0.39 -7.61
N LEU A 56 -15.25 -0.24 -6.93
CA LEU A 56 -14.76 1.02 -6.39
C LEU A 56 -13.66 1.59 -7.30
N GLU A 57 -13.87 2.78 -7.85
CA GLU A 57 -12.86 3.50 -8.63
C GLU A 57 -12.18 4.56 -7.75
N LEU A 58 -10.84 4.60 -7.78
CA LEU A 58 -10.04 5.67 -7.19
C LEU A 58 -9.38 6.50 -8.29
N LYS A 59 -9.38 7.82 -8.10
CA LYS A 59 -8.52 8.75 -8.84
C LYS A 59 -7.34 9.17 -7.99
N LEU A 60 -6.15 9.11 -8.56
CA LEU A 60 -4.87 9.34 -7.88
C LEU A 60 -4.38 10.77 -8.09
N ARG A 61 -3.73 11.33 -7.07
CA ARG A 61 -3.03 12.60 -7.15
C ARG A 61 -1.91 12.52 -8.18
N ARG A 62 -1.75 13.59 -8.96
CA ARG A 62 -0.73 13.69 -10.02
C ARG A 62 0.59 14.22 -9.48
N GLY A 63 1.70 13.79 -10.10
CA GLY A 63 3.03 14.31 -9.80
C GLY A 63 3.64 13.80 -8.48
N VAL A 64 3.00 12.82 -7.83
CA VAL A 64 3.53 12.16 -6.64
C VAL A 64 4.72 11.28 -7.03
N ARG A 65 5.76 11.28 -6.19
CA ARG A 65 6.97 10.48 -6.39
C ARG A 65 7.33 9.75 -5.10
N PHE A 66 7.88 8.55 -5.26
CA PHE A 66 8.56 7.84 -4.19
C PHE A 66 9.92 8.48 -3.89
N GLN A 67 10.56 8.05 -2.80
CA GLN A 67 11.83 8.59 -2.33
C GLN A 67 12.99 8.30 -3.30
N ASP A 68 12.87 7.25 -4.12
CA ASP A 68 13.80 6.91 -5.19
C ASP A 68 13.58 7.73 -6.48
N GLY A 69 12.54 8.56 -6.51
CA GLY A 69 12.16 9.40 -7.65
C GLY A 69 11.19 8.75 -8.64
N GLU A 70 10.84 7.47 -8.48
CA GLU A 70 9.83 6.79 -9.29
C GLU A 70 8.47 7.51 -9.15
N HIS A 71 7.73 7.61 -10.26
CA HIS A 71 6.38 8.17 -10.25
C HIS A 71 5.40 7.20 -9.60
N CYS A 72 4.61 7.70 -8.63
CA CYS A 72 3.49 6.93 -8.08
C CYS A 72 2.28 7.03 -9.03
N THR A 73 1.88 5.89 -9.60
CA THR A 73 0.78 5.79 -10.58
C THR A 73 -0.18 4.67 -10.21
N ALA A 74 -1.26 4.49 -10.97
CA ALA A 74 -2.18 3.37 -10.82
C ALA A 74 -1.49 2.00 -10.92
N HIS A 75 -0.39 1.90 -11.68
CA HIS A 75 0.42 0.70 -11.75
C HIS A 75 1.09 0.36 -10.42
N SER A 76 1.57 1.37 -9.69
CA SER A 76 2.14 1.20 -8.34
C SER A 76 1.08 0.65 -7.39
N ILE A 77 -0.15 1.20 -7.44
CA ILE A 77 -1.26 0.74 -6.60
C ILE A 77 -1.60 -0.73 -6.92
N LYS A 78 -1.74 -1.07 -8.20
CA LYS A 78 -2.04 -2.43 -8.63
C LYS A 78 -0.95 -3.41 -8.19
N GLN A 79 0.33 -3.08 -8.39
CA GLN A 79 1.43 -3.95 -8.01
C GLN A 79 1.39 -4.26 -6.51
N ASN A 80 1.29 -3.22 -5.68
CA ASN A 80 1.22 -3.41 -4.22
C ASN A 80 -0.02 -4.23 -3.81
N PHE A 81 -1.16 -4.04 -4.47
CA PHE A 81 -2.38 -4.80 -4.21
C PHE A 81 -2.21 -6.29 -4.55
N ASP A 82 -1.65 -6.58 -5.73
CA ASP A 82 -1.39 -7.94 -6.18
C ASP A 82 -0.35 -8.64 -5.31
N GLU A 83 0.72 -7.95 -4.91
CA GLU A 83 1.76 -8.52 -4.04
C GLU A 83 1.23 -8.80 -2.64
N MET A 84 0.52 -7.86 -2.02
CA MET A 84 0.00 -8.02 -0.66
C MET A 84 -0.93 -9.23 -0.53
N GLN A 85 -1.69 -9.57 -1.56
CA GLN A 85 -2.57 -10.74 -1.57
C GLN A 85 -1.84 -12.09 -1.61
N ARG A 86 -0.55 -12.12 -2.00
CA ARG A 86 0.24 -13.35 -2.04
C ARG A 86 0.76 -13.77 -0.67
N TRP A 87 0.81 -12.83 0.28
CA TRP A 87 1.41 -13.05 1.57
C TRP A 87 0.33 -13.24 2.63
N ALA A 88 0.50 -14.26 3.48
CA ALA A 88 -0.29 -14.35 4.69
C ALA A 88 0.10 -13.18 5.61
N ALA A 89 -0.86 -12.33 5.96
CA ALA A 89 -0.60 -11.20 6.85
C ALA A 89 0.08 -11.71 8.14
N PRO A 90 1.33 -11.32 8.45
CA PRO A 90 2.07 -11.86 9.59
C PRO A 90 1.55 -11.34 10.93
N HIS A 91 0.56 -10.45 10.91
CA HIS A 91 0.01 -9.77 12.08
C HIS A 91 -1.53 -9.87 12.11
N PRO A 92 -2.13 -10.58 13.10
CA PRO A 92 -3.57 -10.84 13.16
C PRO A 92 -4.51 -9.67 13.52
N PRO A 93 -4.09 -8.57 14.20
CA PRO A 93 -4.96 -7.43 14.45
C PRO A 93 -5.45 -6.72 13.19
N GLY A 94 -6.75 -6.82 12.91
CA GLY A 94 -7.39 -6.08 11.82
C GLY A 94 -7.38 -6.82 10.48
N THR A 95 -6.99 -8.10 10.40
CA THR A 95 -7.09 -8.90 9.17
C THR A 95 -8.52 -8.96 8.62
N TRP A 96 -9.54 -8.80 9.48
CA TRP A 96 -10.95 -8.69 9.09
C TRP A 96 -11.33 -7.35 8.43
N LEU A 97 -10.37 -6.43 8.30
CA LEU A 97 -10.49 -5.15 7.57
C LEU A 97 -9.54 -5.12 6.37
N ASN A 98 -9.05 -6.27 5.92
CA ASN A 98 -8.32 -6.36 4.67
C ASN A 98 -9.30 -6.76 3.55
N PHE A 99 -9.02 -6.31 2.33
CA PHE A 99 -9.75 -6.76 1.16
C PHE A 99 -9.80 -8.30 1.10
N PRO A 100 -10.98 -8.89 0.84
CA PRO A 100 -11.10 -10.34 0.67
C PRO A 100 -10.16 -10.84 -0.42
N ALA A 101 -9.23 -11.72 -0.04
CA ALA A 101 -8.28 -12.35 -0.96
C ALA A 101 -8.58 -13.85 -1.07
N PRO A 102 -8.48 -14.46 -2.28
CA PRO A 102 -7.94 -13.89 -3.52
C PRO A 102 -9.00 -13.26 -4.46
N GLU A 103 -10.25 -13.09 -4.02
CA GLU A 103 -11.36 -12.71 -4.91
C GLU A 103 -11.39 -11.23 -5.27
N SER A 104 -10.80 -10.36 -4.44
CA SER A 104 -10.71 -8.92 -4.76
C SER A 104 -9.60 -8.67 -5.77
N THR A 105 -9.90 -7.88 -6.81
CA THR A 105 -8.94 -7.59 -7.89
C THR A 105 -8.77 -6.10 -8.12
N ALA A 106 -7.59 -5.69 -8.62
CA ALA A 106 -7.32 -4.32 -9.03
C ALA A 106 -6.97 -4.24 -10.53
N GLU A 107 -7.60 -3.29 -11.23
CA GLU A 107 -7.41 -3.00 -12.64
C GLU A 107 -6.94 -1.55 -12.84
N VAL A 108 -5.92 -1.36 -13.68
CA VAL A 108 -5.47 -0.04 -14.11
C VAL A 108 -6.32 0.41 -15.29
N VAL A 109 -7.11 1.47 -15.12
CA VAL A 109 -7.92 2.06 -16.19
C VAL A 109 -7.07 3.06 -17.00
N ASP A 110 -6.30 3.88 -16.30
CA ASP A 110 -5.30 4.79 -16.85
C ASP A 110 -4.22 5.10 -15.80
N GLU A 111 -3.22 5.90 -16.13
CA GLU A 111 -2.07 6.22 -15.26
C GLU A 111 -2.45 6.72 -13.86
N HIS A 112 -3.63 7.34 -13.70
CA HIS A 112 -4.09 7.91 -12.43
C HIS A 112 -5.47 7.39 -12.02
N THR A 113 -5.96 6.31 -12.62
CA THR A 113 -7.26 5.73 -12.30
C THR A 113 -7.13 4.22 -12.11
N VAL A 114 -7.53 3.73 -10.95
CA VAL A 114 -7.53 2.31 -10.60
C VAL A 114 -8.93 1.90 -10.15
N ARG A 115 -9.36 0.70 -10.54
CA ARG A 115 -10.63 0.09 -10.12
C ARG A 115 -10.36 -1.15 -9.29
N PHE A 116 -11.09 -1.25 -8.19
CA PHE A 116 -11.11 -2.42 -7.33
C PHE A 116 -12.45 -3.13 -7.49
N SER A 117 -12.41 -4.43 -7.79
CA SER A 117 -13.60 -5.27 -7.86
C SER A 117 -13.63 -6.19 -6.65
N LEU A 118 -14.75 -6.18 -5.91
CA LEU A 118 -14.95 -6.95 -4.68
C LEU A 118 -15.86 -8.17 -4.93
N PRO A 119 -15.74 -9.26 -4.14
CA PRO A 119 -16.59 -10.44 -4.30
C PRO A 119 -18.07 -10.17 -3.96
N GLY A 120 -18.35 -9.13 -3.19
CA GLY A 120 -19.69 -8.70 -2.81
C GLY A 120 -19.72 -7.24 -2.36
N PRO A 121 -20.91 -6.68 -2.11
CA PRO A 121 -21.05 -5.33 -1.59
C PRO A 121 -20.38 -5.22 -0.22
N ASP A 122 -19.51 -4.22 -0.08
CA ASP A 122 -18.73 -4.00 1.14
C ASP A 122 -18.77 -2.53 1.58
N GLY A 123 -19.49 -2.29 2.67
CA GLY A 123 -19.61 -0.95 3.27
C GLY A 123 -18.33 -0.48 3.98
N LEU A 124 -17.38 -1.37 4.23
CA LEU A 124 -16.12 -1.09 4.89
C LEU A 124 -14.95 -0.91 3.92
N ALA A 125 -15.13 -1.16 2.61
CA ALA A 125 -14.07 -1.10 1.59
C ALA A 125 -13.16 0.14 1.69
N MET A 126 -13.73 1.31 2.01
CA MET A 126 -12.93 2.54 2.19
C MET A 126 -12.00 2.47 3.41
N GLY A 127 -12.40 1.81 4.49
CA GLY A 127 -11.59 1.56 5.67
C GLY A 127 -10.58 0.43 5.50
N GLU A 128 -10.76 -0.44 4.50
CA GLU A 128 -9.83 -1.54 4.21
C GLU A 128 -8.51 -1.07 3.57
N PHE A 129 -8.49 0.16 3.06
CA PHE A 129 -7.26 0.81 2.65
C PHE A 129 -6.35 1.18 3.82
N ARG A 130 -6.82 1.12 5.07
CA ARG A 130 -5.97 1.40 6.23
C ARG A 130 -4.85 0.34 6.29
N GLY A 131 -3.60 0.78 6.32
CA GLY A 131 -2.46 -0.15 6.28
C GLY A 131 -2.18 -0.75 4.91
N PHE A 132 -2.91 -0.37 3.85
CA PHE A 132 -2.51 -0.66 2.47
C PHE A 132 -1.43 0.33 2.01
N HIS A 133 -0.23 0.14 2.57
CA HIS A 133 0.93 0.97 2.31
C HIS A 133 1.49 0.73 0.90
N ILE A 134 1.75 1.81 0.16
CA ILE A 134 2.25 1.73 -1.21
C ILE A 134 3.77 1.95 -1.21
N ALA A 135 4.50 0.93 -1.65
CA ALA A 135 5.93 0.99 -1.90
C ALA A 135 6.24 1.17 -3.40
N SER A 136 7.44 1.66 -3.71
CA SER A 136 7.93 1.72 -5.10
C SER A 136 8.23 0.33 -5.64
N SER A 137 8.44 0.24 -6.97
CA SER A 137 8.72 -1.04 -7.62
C SER A 137 9.99 -1.72 -7.08
N ALA A 138 10.97 -0.95 -6.59
CA ALA A 138 12.21 -1.45 -6.01
C ALA A 138 12.01 -2.26 -4.72
N PHE A 139 10.90 -2.04 -3.99
CA PHE A 139 10.60 -2.84 -2.81
C PHE A 139 10.24 -4.30 -3.18
N TRP A 140 9.60 -4.50 -4.34
CA TRP A 140 9.09 -5.80 -4.78
C TRP A 140 9.99 -6.49 -5.80
N ASN A 141 10.72 -5.74 -6.62
CA ASN A 141 11.38 -6.26 -7.81
C ASN A 141 12.88 -6.44 -7.62
N GLY A 142 13.37 -7.64 -7.96
CA GLY A 142 14.80 -7.95 -8.01
C GLY A 142 15.20 -9.04 -7.01
N LYS A 143 16.39 -9.60 -7.21
CA LYS A 143 16.94 -10.64 -6.34
C LYS A 143 17.26 -10.14 -4.92
N ASP A 144 17.52 -8.83 -4.81
CA ASP A 144 17.89 -8.15 -3.56
C ASP A 144 16.70 -7.29 -3.04
N ALA A 145 15.48 -7.56 -3.51
CA ALA A 145 14.30 -6.78 -3.17
C ALA A 145 13.92 -6.97 -1.70
N PRO A 146 13.72 -5.89 -0.91
CA PRO A 146 13.46 -5.96 0.52
C PRO A 146 12.04 -6.45 0.87
N GLY A 147 11.21 -6.76 -0.12
CA GLY A 147 9.82 -7.19 0.04
C GLY A 147 9.64 -8.37 0.99
N PHE A 148 8.38 -8.71 1.26
CA PHE A 148 8.07 -9.88 2.09
C PHE A 148 8.72 -11.14 1.50
N GLY A 149 9.24 -12.01 2.38
CA GLY A 149 10.01 -13.20 1.98
C GLY A 149 11.50 -13.00 1.69
N TYR A 150 12.07 -11.80 1.90
CA TYR A 150 13.51 -11.59 1.73
C TYR A 150 14.37 -12.44 2.70
N GLU A 151 15.08 -13.43 2.15
CA GLU A 151 15.77 -14.49 2.88
C GLU A 151 17.03 -14.01 3.62
N GLU A 152 17.74 -13.00 3.09
CA GLU A 152 19.02 -12.57 3.67
C GLU A 152 18.89 -11.94 5.07
N PHE A 153 17.75 -11.28 5.36
CA PHE A 153 17.48 -10.67 6.67
C PHE A 153 16.35 -11.35 7.45
N GLY A 154 15.67 -12.36 6.88
CA GLY A 154 14.58 -13.09 7.55
C GLY A 154 13.40 -12.21 7.98
N SER A 155 13.21 -11.05 7.33
CA SER A 155 12.36 -9.97 7.84
C SER A 155 10.91 -10.00 7.34
N GLY A 156 10.50 -11.03 6.61
CA GLY A 156 9.23 -11.00 5.86
C GLY A 156 8.26 -12.16 6.07
N GLU A 157 8.74 -13.38 6.36
CA GLU A 157 7.84 -14.46 6.81
C GLU A 157 7.87 -14.51 8.33
N GLY A 158 6.71 -14.27 8.93
CA GLY A 158 6.49 -14.29 10.37
C GLY A 158 6.62 -15.68 10.99
N HIS A 159 7.80 -16.29 10.91
CA HIS A 159 8.24 -17.28 11.89
C HIS A 159 8.63 -16.54 13.19
N TRP A 160 7.65 -15.91 13.83
CA TRP A 160 7.75 -15.50 15.23
C TRP A 160 7.23 -16.62 16.14
#